data_AF-A0A3L7Y8D0-F1
#
_entry.id   AF-A0A3L7Y8D0-F1
#
_cell.length_a   1.000
_cell.length_b   1.000
_cell.length_c   1.000
_cell.angle_alpha   90.00
_cell.angle_beta   90.00
_cell.angle_gamma   90.00
#
_symmetry.space_group_name_H-M   'P 1'
#
loop_
_entity.id
_entity.type
_entity.pdbx_description
1 polymer ?
#
loop_
_entity_poly.entity_id
_entity_poly.type
_entity_poly.pdbx_seq_one_letter_code
_entity_poly.pdbx_strand_id
1 'polypeptide(L)'
;MPDQTAALAIASLRPELLQMEALLDAQSNTTRQFLRLQAQRIAEAMQHKTGQVRFTLPDRINNAAGVQLTIDAGQREQSVGGGLSLRRRSVHDVGDGLRQRLDELRAASEDALQVCADLIMHACARFIVHDLLPAGRSVTYTAEESGDIPAQPADSGLDPESAITQASDAISEDGAADAGRGTLQVPFTPYARRFYLPQWVALDDAARLLVGGDDEAESMIASMQNFVYTIHQASGLAPYIIADAVYQQKRGGMLGQLVNQGRALAVFRAGQIIGTVQQRAAANSLNRGLHLSLPYFDDHILAMAMHDVEVIPPGRIQFARSLMVRAVRLEEANVSQDTRLSPATRRHLLALLEQLAAAFSS
;
A
#
# COMPACT_ATOMS: atom_id res chain seq x y z
N MET A 1 -18.59 13.47 10.22
CA MET A 1 -18.96 14.27 9.03
C MET A 1 -18.14 13.93 7.78
N PRO A 2 -16.81 13.73 7.79
CA PRO A 2 -16.06 13.35 6.56
C PRO A 2 -16.42 11.95 6.02
N ASP A 3 -16.84 11.05 6.90
CA ASP A 3 -17.22 9.67 6.54
C ASP A 3 -18.51 9.60 5.69
N GLN A 4 -19.46 10.52 5.93
CA GLN A 4 -20.70 10.60 5.15
C GLN A 4 -20.44 11.14 3.74
N THR A 5 -19.54 12.11 3.58
CA THR A 5 -19.18 12.63 2.25
C THR A 5 -18.46 11.60 1.38
N ALA A 6 -17.57 10.81 1.98
CA ALA A 6 -16.91 9.70 1.28
C ALA A 6 -17.92 8.62 0.89
N ALA A 7 -18.80 8.21 1.80
CA ALA A 7 -19.84 7.23 1.52
C ALA A 7 -20.79 7.67 0.39
N LEU A 8 -21.16 8.96 0.36
CA LEU A 8 -22.00 9.52 -0.72
C LEU A 8 -21.27 9.55 -2.07
N ALA A 9 -19.98 9.90 -2.10
CA ALA A 9 -19.18 9.86 -3.32
C ALA A 9 -18.99 8.42 -3.86
N ILE A 10 -18.81 7.45 -2.97
CA ILE A 10 -18.77 6.04 -3.35
C ILE A 10 -20.12 5.58 -3.91
N ALA A 11 -21.22 6.00 -3.28
CA ALA A 11 -22.56 5.66 -3.74
C ALA A 11 -22.87 6.23 -5.13
N SER A 12 -22.37 7.43 -5.48
CA SER A 12 -22.59 8.03 -6.79
C SER A 12 -21.87 7.31 -7.93
N LEU A 13 -20.81 6.55 -7.64
CA LEU A 13 -20.03 5.80 -8.64
C LEU A 13 -20.61 4.39 -8.91
N ARG A 14 -21.52 3.91 -8.06
CA ARG A 14 -22.11 2.57 -8.18
C ARG A 14 -22.86 2.33 -9.49
N PRO A 15 -23.65 3.27 -10.04
CA PRO A 15 -24.33 3.06 -11.32
C PRO A 15 -23.35 2.82 -12.48
N GLU A 16 -22.23 3.55 -12.51
CA GLU A 16 -21.19 3.40 -13.54
C GLU A 16 -20.50 2.04 -13.43
N LEU A 17 -20.19 1.58 -12.22
CA LEU A 17 -19.66 0.23 -11.99
C LEU A 17 -20.60 -0.84 -12.56
N LEU A 18 -21.89 -0.77 -12.21
CA LEU A 18 -22.89 -1.74 -12.68
C LEU A 18 -23.07 -1.70 -14.20
N GLN A 19 -22.98 -0.51 -14.81
CA GLN A 19 -23.05 -0.35 -16.26
C GLN A 19 -21.86 -1.04 -16.95
N MET A 20 -20.65 -0.89 -16.40
CA MET A 20 -19.45 -1.49 -16.96
C MET A 20 -19.41 -3.01 -16.76
N GLU A 21 -19.92 -3.51 -15.64
CA GLU A 21 -20.12 -4.94 -15.41
C GLU A 21 -21.11 -5.52 -16.43
N ALA A 22 -22.25 -4.87 -16.65
CA ALA A 22 -23.23 -5.28 -17.65
C ALA A 22 -22.64 -5.26 -19.08
N LEU A 23 -21.82 -4.27 -19.41
CA LEU A 23 -21.14 -4.18 -20.71
C LEU A 23 -20.14 -5.32 -20.91
N LEU A 24 -19.39 -5.69 -19.87
CA LEU A 24 -18.47 -6.82 -19.92
C LEU A 24 -19.23 -8.14 -20.06
N ASP A 25 -20.34 -8.31 -19.33
CA ASP A 25 -21.16 -9.52 -19.37
C ASP A 25 -21.96 -9.68 -20.68
N ALA A 26 -22.23 -8.59 -21.38
CA ALA A 26 -22.83 -8.63 -22.72
C ALA A 26 -21.86 -9.18 -23.80
N GLN A 27 -20.57 -9.32 -23.50
CA GLN A 27 -19.59 -9.88 -24.43
C GLN A 27 -19.67 -11.41 -24.50
N SER A 28 -19.22 -11.98 -25.62
CA SER A 28 -19.06 -13.43 -25.75
C SER A 28 -18.06 -13.98 -24.74
N ASN A 29 -18.18 -15.26 -24.35
CA ASN A 29 -17.22 -15.92 -23.46
C ASN A 29 -15.77 -15.83 -23.98
N THR A 30 -15.59 -15.99 -25.30
CA THR A 30 -14.29 -15.89 -25.95
C THR A 30 -13.71 -14.48 -25.81
N THR A 31 -14.53 -13.44 -26.03
CA THR A 31 -14.12 -12.04 -25.86
C THR A 31 -13.79 -11.72 -24.40
N ARG A 32 -14.60 -12.20 -23.44
CA ARG A 32 -14.34 -12.00 -22.00
C ARG A 32 -13.03 -12.65 -21.57
N GLN A 33 -12.76 -13.89 -22.00
CA GLN A 33 -11.49 -14.55 -21.70
C GLN A 33 -10.31 -13.84 -22.36
N PHE A 34 -10.46 -13.38 -23.60
CA PHE A 34 -9.45 -12.58 -24.27
C PHE A 34 -9.14 -11.29 -23.50
N LEU A 35 -10.17 -10.53 -23.10
CA LEU A 35 -10.01 -9.32 -22.30
C LEU A 35 -9.33 -9.61 -20.96
N ARG A 36 -9.69 -10.72 -20.28
CA ARG A 36 -9.02 -11.16 -19.05
C ARG A 36 -7.53 -11.43 -19.26
N LEU A 37 -7.14 -12.09 -20.36
CA LEU A 37 -5.73 -12.35 -20.67
C LEU A 37 -4.95 -11.07 -20.99
N GLN A 38 -5.56 -10.11 -21.69
CA GLN A 38 -4.94 -8.80 -21.90
C GLN A 38 -4.80 -8.04 -20.59
N ALA A 39 -5.84 -8.04 -19.76
CA ALA A 39 -5.85 -7.42 -18.45
C ALA A 39 -4.75 -7.99 -17.54
N GLN A 40 -4.57 -9.32 -17.53
CA GLN A 40 -3.50 -9.98 -16.81
C GLN A 40 -2.12 -9.47 -17.24
N ARG A 41 -1.82 -9.51 -18.54
CA ARG A 41 -0.53 -9.06 -19.08
C ARG A 41 -0.23 -7.61 -18.73
N ILE A 42 -1.24 -6.76 -18.79
CA ILE A 42 -1.12 -5.35 -18.43
C ILE A 42 -0.89 -5.18 -16.93
N ALA A 43 -1.67 -5.87 -16.09
CA ALA A 43 -1.56 -5.77 -14.64
C ALA A 43 -0.21 -6.28 -14.12
N GLU A 44 0.31 -7.39 -14.68
CA GLU A 44 1.66 -7.89 -14.39
C GLU A 44 2.74 -6.88 -14.81
N ALA A 45 2.60 -6.28 -16.00
CA ALA A 45 3.51 -5.25 -16.48
C ALA A 45 3.57 -4.02 -15.54
N MET A 46 2.43 -3.63 -14.97
CA MET A 46 2.32 -2.56 -13.99
C MET A 46 2.92 -2.96 -12.62
N GLN A 47 2.62 -4.18 -12.14
CA GLN A 47 3.14 -4.68 -10.86
C GLN A 47 4.66 -4.80 -10.86
N HIS A 48 5.24 -5.28 -11.96
CA HIS A 48 6.68 -5.42 -12.12
C HIS A 48 7.38 -4.15 -12.60
N LYS A 49 6.66 -3.02 -12.72
CA LYS A 49 7.17 -1.73 -13.18
C LYS A 49 7.98 -1.85 -14.47
N THR A 50 7.49 -2.67 -15.39
CA THR A 50 8.13 -2.84 -16.70
C THR A 50 8.11 -1.53 -17.46
N GLY A 51 9.09 -1.26 -18.32
CA GLY A 51 9.15 -0.01 -19.09
C GLY A 51 8.25 0.03 -20.32
N GLN A 52 7.60 -1.10 -20.67
CA GLN A 52 6.76 -1.21 -21.85
C GLN A 52 5.76 -2.35 -21.72
N VAL A 53 4.58 -2.17 -22.33
CA VAL A 53 3.59 -3.24 -22.49
C VAL A 53 2.98 -3.18 -23.88
N ARG A 54 2.82 -4.35 -24.50
CA ARG A 54 2.08 -4.53 -25.74
C ARG A 54 0.80 -5.30 -25.45
N PHE A 55 -0.32 -4.80 -25.96
CA PHE A 55 -1.62 -5.41 -25.80
C PHE A 55 -2.40 -5.31 -27.11
N THR A 56 -3.43 -6.13 -27.24
CA THR A 56 -4.21 -6.22 -28.47
C THR A 56 -5.69 -6.05 -28.19
N LEU A 57 -6.38 -5.29 -29.04
CA LEU A 57 -7.84 -5.14 -29.01
C LEU A 57 -8.51 -6.40 -29.62
N PRO A 58 -9.69 -6.80 -29.09
CA PRO A 58 -10.50 -7.83 -29.72
C PRO A 58 -10.92 -7.44 -31.14
N ASP A 59 -11.23 -8.43 -31.98
CA ASP A 59 -11.72 -8.22 -33.34
C ASP A 59 -13.19 -7.76 -33.38
N ARG A 60 -13.98 -8.29 -32.43
CA ARG A 60 -15.42 -8.05 -32.32
C ARG A 60 -15.80 -7.80 -30.86
N ILE A 61 -16.63 -6.80 -30.66
CA ILE A 61 -17.20 -6.43 -29.36
C ILE A 61 -18.67 -6.06 -29.52
N ASN A 62 -19.45 -6.22 -28.46
CA ASN A 62 -20.81 -5.72 -28.38
C ASN A 62 -20.81 -4.37 -27.66
N ASN A 63 -21.54 -3.38 -28.16
CA ASN A 63 -21.79 -2.16 -27.41
C ASN A 63 -22.88 -2.36 -26.35
N ALA A 64 -23.19 -1.30 -25.58
CA ALA A 64 -24.24 -1.34 -24.56
C ALA A 64 -25.65 -1.62 -25.11
N ALA A 65 -25.88 -1.37 -26.41
CA ALA A 65 -27.13 -1.71 -27.10
C ALA A 65 -27.16 -3.15 -27.66
N GLY A 66 -26.10 -3.93 -27.45
CA GLY A 66 -25.97 -5.30 -27.96
C GLY A 66 -25.62 -5.39 -29.45
N VAL A 67 -25.24 -4.27 -30.08
CA VAL A 67 -24.80 -4.23 -31.48
C VAL A 67 -23.34 -4.66 -31.55
N GLN A 68 -23.06 -5.62 -32.43
CA GLN A 68 -21.70 -6.08 -32.68
C GLN A 68 -20.95 -5.07 -33.55
N LEU A 69 -19.81 -4.60 -33.04
CA LEU A 69 -18.87 -3.72 -33.71
C LEU A 69 -17.61 -4.50 -34.08
N THR A 70 -17.00 -4.15 -35.21
CA THR A 70 -15.76 -4.73 -35.72
C THR A 70 -14.64 -3.71 -35.69
N ILE A 71 -13.44 -4.16 -35.35
CA ILE A 71 -12.24 -3.30 -35.28
C ILE A 71 -11.26 -3.71 -36.38
N ASP A 72 -10.74 -2.72 -37.10
CA ASP A 72 -9.78 -2.94 -38.17
C ASP A 72 -8.45 -3.50 -37.64
N ALA A 73 -7.88 -4.47 -38.36
CA ALA A 73 -6.67 -5.17 -37.94
C ALA A 73 -5.49 -4.23 -37.62
N GLY A 74 -5.35 -3.13 -38.36
CA GLY A 74 -4.29 -2.14 -38.15
C GLY A 74 -4.42 -1.32 -36.85
N GLN A 75 -5.61 -1.27 -36.25
CA GLN A 75 -5.85 -0.54 -35.00
C GLN A 75 -5.84 -1.47 -33.78
N ARG A 76 -5.73 -2.79 -33.97
CA ARG A 76 -5.82 -3.74 -32.86
C ARG A 76 -4.54 -3.83 -32.06
N GLU A 77 -3.39 -3.69 -32.68
CA GLU A 77 -2.11 -3.74 -31.97
C GLU A 77 -1.84 -2.41 -31.28
N GLN A 78 -1.66 -2.46 -29.97
CA GLN A 78 -1.40 -1.30 -29.13
C GLN A 78 -0.13 -1.53 -28.32
N SER A 79 0.63 -0.46 -28.11
CA SER A 79 1.83 -0.49 -27.30
C SER A 79 1.96 0.78 -26.49
N VAL A 80 2.36 0.62 -25.24
CA VAL A 80 2.67 1.71 -24.31
C VAL A 80 4.12 1.54 -23.89
N GLY A 81 4.90 2.62 -23.95
CA GLY A 81 6.34 2.59 -23.73
C GLY A 81 7.15 2.11 -24.95
N GLY A 82 8.48 2.18 -24.88
CA GLY A 82 9.39 1.62 -25.88
C GLY A 82 9.65 2.45 -27.15
N GLY A 83 9.27 3.74 -27.20
CA GLY A 83 9.58 4.64 -28.32
C GLY A 83 10.83 5.50 -28.12
N LEU A 84 11.38 6.05 -29.21
CA LEU A 84 12.45 7.07 -29.27
C LEU A 84 12.11 8.41 -28.56
N SER A 85 11.07 8.44 -27.73
CA SER A 85 10.65 9.49 -26.79
C SER A 85 11.64 9.69 -25.63
N LEU A 86 12.94 9.56 -25.94
CA LEU A 86 14.10 9.65 -25.05
C LEU A 86 14.37 11.08 -24.52
N ARG A 87 13.47 12.05 -24.71
CA ARG A 87 13.73 13.44 -24.33
C ARG A 87 12.48 14.19 -23.88
N ARG A 88 11.96 13.84 -22.71
CA ARG A 88 11.62 14.78 -21.63
C ARG A 88 11.01 14.04 -20.43
N ARG A 89 11.84 13.91 -19.38
CA ARG A 89 11.48 13.92 -17.95
C ARG A 89 10.00 13.63 -17.62
N SER A 90 9.68 12.36 -17.37
CA SER A 90 9.21 11.90 -16.06
C SER A 90 9.32 10.35 -16.05
N VAL A 91 9.43 9.76 -14.85
CA VAL A 91 9.30 8.32 -14.65
C VAL A 91 7.83 7.97 -14.88
N HIS A 92 7.38 7.97 -16.13
CA HIS A 92 6.01 7.54 -16.43
C HIS A 92 5.97 6.03 -16.29
N ASP A 93 5.32 5.57 -15.22
CA ASP A 93 4.98 4.17 -15.04
C ASP A 93 4.07 3.73 -16.19
N VAL A 94 4.10 2.44 -16.53
CA VAL A 94 3.23 1.83 -17.54
C VAL A 94 1.75 2.14 -17.26
N GLY A 95 1.36 2.28 -15.99
CA GLY A 95 0.01 2.70 -15.60
C GLY A 95 -0.42 4.05 -16.19
N ASP A 96 0.40 5.09 -16.05
CA ASP A 96 0.10 6.43 -16.57
C ASP A 96 0.05 6.43 -18.10
N GLY A 97 1.04 5.78 -18.73
CA GLY A 97 1.11 5.67 -20.19
C GLY A 97 -0.07 4.88 -20.77
N LEU A 98 -0.51 3.84 -20.07
CA LEU A 98 -1.67 3.05 -20.46
C LEU A 98 -2.95 3.87 -20.35
N ARG A 99 -3.14 4.57 -19.24
CA ARG A 99 -4.30 5.45 -19.04
C ARG A 99 -4.38 6.48 -20.16
N GLN A 100 -3.27 7.18 -20.43
CA GLN A 100 -3.22 8.16 -21.52
C GLN A 100 -3.60 7.51 -22.85
N ARG A 101 -3.05 6.34 -23.17
CA ARG A 101 -3.34 5.66 -24.43
C ARG A 101 -4.80 5.21 -24.55
N LEU A 102 -5.40 4.74 -23.46
CA LEU A 102 -6.80 4.34 -23.44
C LEU A 102 -7.74 5.56 -23.50
N ASP A 103 -7.35 6.69 -22.90
CA ASP A 103 -8.07 7.97 -23.04
C ASP A 103 -8.01 8.50 -24.49
N GLU A 104 -6.87 8.34 -25.19
CA GLU A 104 -6.76 8.64 -26.63
C GLU A 104 -7.70 7.78 -27.49
N LEU A 105 -7.80 6.48 -27.17
CA LEU A 105 -8.73 5.58 -27.87
C LEU A 105 -10.20 5.92 -27.56
N ARG A 106 -10.51 6.33 -26.33
CA ARG A 106 -11.83 6.82 -25.93
C ARG A 106 -12.20 8.16 -26.59
N ALA A 107 -11.21 8.99 -26.91
CA ALA A 107 -11.42 10.24 -27.63
C ALA A 107 -11.54 10.05 -29.16
N ALA A 108 -11.28 8.85 -29.69
CA ALA A 108 -11.41 8.57 -31.11
C ALA A 108 -12.88 8.65 -31.57
N SER A 109 -13.11 9.01 -32.83
CA SER A 109 -14.46 9.12 -33.40
C SER A 109 -15.17 7.79 -33.61
N GLU A 110 -14.46 6.67 -33.50
CA GLU A 110 -15.01 5.33 -33.73
C GLU A 110 -15.56 4.73 -32.42
N ASP A 111 -16.87 4.49 -32.37
CA ASP A 111 -17.55 3.87 -31.22
C ASP A 111 -16.90 2.55 -30.77
N ALA A 112 -16.37 1.77 -31.73
CA ALA A 112 -15.72 0.49 -31.45
C ALA A 112 -14.46 0.65 -30.58
N LEU A 113 -13.65 1.68 -30.86
CA LEU A 113 -12.44 1.96 -30.10
C LEU A 113 -12.76 2.47 -28.70
N GLN A 114 -13.82 3.28 -28.56
CA GLN A 114 -14.28 3.78 -27.26
C GLN A 114 -14.72 2.64 -26.35
N VAL A 115 -15.62 1.79 -26.84
CA VAL A 115 -16.12 0.64 -26.07
C VAL A 115 -14.99 -0.33 -25.73
N CYS A 116 -14.03 -0.53 -26.63
CA CYS A 116 -12.85 -1.35 -26.35
C CYS A 116 -11.96 -0.77 -25.27
N ALA A 117 -11.72 0.55 -25.29
CA ALA A 117 -10.95 1.21 -24.25
C ALA A 117 -11.62 1.04 -22.88
N ASP A 118 -12.93 1.25 -22.80
CA ASP A 118 -13.74 1.06 -21.59
C ASP A 118 -13.66 -0.38 -21.07
N LEU A 119 -13.84 -1.37 -21.95
CA LEU A 119 -13.75 -2.78 -21.60
C LEU A 119 -12.35 -3.16 -21.09
N ILE A 120 -11.28 -2.64 -21.69
CA ILE A 120 -9.90 -2.91 -21.24
C ILE A 120 -9.64 -2.27 -19.89
N MET A 121 -10.01 -1.00 -19.69
CA MET A 121 -9.86 -0.32 -18.39
C MET A 121 -10.59 -1.08 -17.29
N HIS A 122 -11.85 -1.44 -17.55
CA HIS A 122 -12.66 -2.19 -16.60
C HIS A 122 -12.08 -3.57 -16.31
N ALA A 123 -11.70 -4.33 -17.36
CA ALA A 123 -11.14 -5.67 -17.21
C ALA A 123 -9.81 -5.64 -16.44
N CYS A 124 -8.95 -4.64 -16.68
CA CYS A 124 -7.71 -4.44 -15.91
C CYS A 124 -7.98 -4.16 -14.44
N ALA A 125 -8.83 -3.17 -14.15
CA ALA A 125 -9.16 -2.82 -12.77
C ALA A 125 -9.79 -4.01 -12.03
N ARG A 126 -10.70 -4.73 -12.70
CA ARG A 126 -11.32 -5.94 -12.14
C ARG A 126 -10.29 -7.04 -11.90
N PHE A 127 -9.39 -7.32 -12.84
CA PHE A 127 -8.34 -8.32 -12.68
C PHE A 127 -7.42 -7.98 -11.50
N ILE A 128 -6.99 -6.72 -11.38
CA ILE A 128 -6.18 -6.27 -10.24
C ILE A 128 -6.89 -6.54 -8.91
N VAL A 129 -8.17 -6.15 -8.82
CA VAL A 129 -8.94 -6.22 -7.58
C VAL A 129 -9.35 -7.65 -7.24
N HIS A 130 -9.74 -8.48 -8.20
CA HIS A 130 -10.34 -9.79 -7.93
C HIS A 130 -9.38 -10.97 -8.10
N ASP A 131 -8.42 -10.88 -9.01
CA ASP A 131 -7.54 -11.99 -9.38
C ASP A 131 -6.08 -11.80 -8.96
N LEU A 132 -5.50 -10.59 -9.11
CA LEU A 132 -4.08 -10.34 -8.85
C LEU A 132 -3.74 -10.19 -7.37
N LEU A 133 -4.47 -9.31 -6.67
CA LEU A 133 -4.19 -9.01 -5.28
C LEU A 133 -4.71 -10.13 -4.39
N PRO A 134 -3.93 -10.61 -3.41
CA PRO A 134 -4.40 -11.66 -2.51
C PRO A 134 -5.64 -11.21 -1.72
N ALA A 135 -6.54 -12.16 -1.47
CA ALA A 135 -7.63 -11.98 -0.53
C ALA A 135 -7.15 -12.29 0.89
N GLY A 136 -7.58 -11.46 1.83
CA GLY A 136 -7.31 -11.60 3.26
C GLY A 136 -8.59 -11.70 4.08
N ARG A 137 -8.43 -11.67 5.39
CA ARG A 137 -9.51 -11.74 6.38
C ARG A 137 -10.36 -10.47 6.34
N SER A 138 -11.65 -10.58 6.66
CA SER A 138 -12.46 -9.40 6.94
C SER A 138 -12.08 -8.83 8.30
N VAL A 139 -11.51 -7.62 8.31
CA VAL A 139 -11.06 -6.93 9.53
C VAL A 139 -11.68 -5.54 9.58
N THR A 140 -12.19 -5.18 10.75
CA THR A 140 -12.61 -3.82 11.05
C THR A 140 -11.50 -3.14 11.83
N TYR A 141 -10.90 -2.11 11.26
CA TYR A 141 -9.96 -1.26 11.98
C TYR A 141 -10.70 -0.08 12.61
N THR A 142 -10.30 0.28 13.82
CA THR A 142 -10.71 1.50 14.50
C THR A 142 -9.68 2.59 14.28
N ALA A 143 -10.17 3.81 14.10
CA ALA A 143 -9.33 5.00 14.09
C ALA A 143 -8.85 5.29 15.52
N GLU A 144 -7.58 5.65 15.66
CA GLU A 144 -7.12 6.34 16.86
C GLU A 144 -7.79 7.71 16.96
N GLU A 145 -7.83 8.29 18.15
CA GLU A 145 -8.39 9.62 18.38
C GLU A 145 -7.74 10.65 17.43
N SER A 146 -8.52 11.27 16.54
CA SER A 146 -8.04 12.17 15.47
C SER A 146 -7.13 11.53 14.40
N GLY A 147 -7.22 10.21 14.18
CA GLY A 147 -6.51 9.50 13.12
C GLY A 147 -7.28 9.46 11.80
N ASP A 148 -6.61 9.79 10.69
CA ASP A 148 -7.23 9.79 9.35
C ASP A 148 -7.35 8.36 8.75
N ILE A 149 -6.45 7.45 9.13
CA ILE A 149 -6.44 6.05 8.69
C ILE A 149 -6.73 5.14 9.88
N PRO A 150 -7.84 4.38 9.86
CA PRO A 150 -8.09 3.32 10.83
C PRO A 150 -7.03 2.22 10.75
N ALA A 151 -6.28 2.02 11.83
CA ALA A 151 -5.12 1.11 11.85
C ALA A 151 -5.06 0.19 13.08
N GLN A 152 -5.88 0.44 14.11
CA GLN A 152 -5.95 -0.45 15.26
C GLN A 152 -6.97 -1.55 14.96
N PRO A 153 -6.59 -2.84 14.92
CA PRO A 153 -7.56 -3.88 14.66
C PRO A 153 -8.51 -4.00 15.85
N ALA A 154 -9.82 -3.85 15.62
CA ALA A 154 -10.81 -3.97 16.67
C ALA A 154 -10.64 -5.32 17.39
N ASP A 155 -10.70 -5.33 18.72
CA ASP A 155 -10.85 -6.58 19.46
C ASP A 155 -12.20 -7.17 19.08
N SER A 156 -12.19 -8.22 18.25
CA SER A 156 -13.39 -8.89 17.81
C SER A 156 -14.08 -9.67 18.94
N GLY A 157 -13.49 -9.71 20.15
CA GLY A 157 -13.96 -10.51 21.28
C GLY A 157 -14.00 -12.01 20.99
N LEU A 158 -13.53 -12.42 19.82
CA LEU A 158 -13.35 -13.81 19.45
C LEU A 158 -11.98 -14.21 19.99
N ASP A 159 -11.99 -14.83 21.18
CA ASP A 159 -10.88 -15.67 21.62
C ASP A 159 -10.48 -16.60 20.46
N PRO A 160 -9.17 -16.89 20.30
CA PRO A 160 -8.66 -17.55 19.12
C PRO A 160 -9.21 -18.98 19.02
N GLU A 161 -10.23 -19.18 18.19
CA GLU A 161 -10.59 -20.53 17.75
C GLU A 161 -9.34 -21.18 17.15
N SER A 162 -9.01 -22.36 17.67
CA SER A 162 -7.80 -23.12 17.38
C SER A 162 -7.40 -23.11 15.90
N ALA A 163 -6.09 -23.13 15.64
CA ALA A 163 -5.43 -23.11 14.32
C ALA A 163 -5.81 -24.22 13.32
N ILE A 164 -6.87 -24.99 13.58
CA ILE A 164 -7.15 -26.27 12.93
C ILE A 164 -8.46 -26.24 12.13
N THR A 165 -9.30 -25.21 12.24
CA THR A 165 -10.68 -25.27 11.70
C THR A 165 -11.08 -24.21 10.67
N GLN A 166 -10.23 -23.23 10.31
CA GLN A 166 -10.60 -22.30 9.24
C GLN A 166 -10.15 -22.79 7.86
N ALA A 167 -11.12 -23.19 7.04
CA ALA A 167 -10.92 -23.54 5.63
C ALA A 167 -10.36 -22.37 4.77
N SER A 168 -10.35 -21.14 5.28
CA SER A 168 -9.74 -19.98 4.61
C SER A 168 -8.23 -19.85 4.83
N ASP A 169 -7.63 -20.59 5.75
CA ASP A 169 -6.17 -20.61 5.96
C ASP A 169 -5.46 -21.55 4.96
N ALA A 170 -6.22 -22.33 4.19
CA ALA A 170 -5.71 -23.09 3.06
C ALA A 170 -5.82 -22.25 1.78
N ILE A 171 -4.78 -21.47 1.49
CA ILE A 171 -4.54 -21.05 0.11
C ILE A 171 -4.08 -22.32 -0.62
N SER A 172 -4.94 -22.87 -1.48
CA SER A 172 -4.54 -23.87 -2.46
C SER A 172 -3.44 -23.26 -3.35
N GLU A 173 -2.23 -23.78 -3.23
CA GLU A 173 -1.13 -23.59 -4.19
C GLU A 173 -1.54 -24.24 -5.54
N ASP A 174 -2.42 -23.61 -6.29
CA ASP A 174 -2.58 -23.87 -7.73
C ASP A 174 -2.25 -22.58 -8.49
N GLY A 175 -0.96 -22.24 -8.47
CA GLY A 175 -0.38 -21.13 -9.21
C GLY A 175 1.14 -21.23 -9.10
N ALA A 176 1.79 -21.49 -10.24
CA ALA A 176 3.22 -21.71 -10.43
C ALA A 176 4.12 -21.14 -9.32
N ALA A 177 4.88 -22.03 -8.69
CA ALA A 177 5.93 -21.72 -7.72
C ALA A 177 6.75 -20.51 -8.18
N ASP A 178 6.60 -19.41 -7.45
CA ASP A 178 7.39 -18.20 -7.61
C ASP A 178 8.81 -18.52 -7.10
N ALA A 179 9.66 -18.97 -8.03
CA ALA A 179 11.04 -19.36 -7.76
C ALA A 179 11.87 -18.14 -7.36
N GLY A 180 11.85 -17.80 -6.07
CA GLY A 180 12.65 -16.71 -5.52
C GLY A 180 12.30 -16.26 -4.10
N ARG A 181 11.15 -16.66 -3.54
CA ARG A 181 10.84 -16.35 -2.14
C ARG A 181 11.21 -17.54 -1.27
N GLY A 182 12.21 -17.37 -0.40
CA GLY A 182 12.49 -18.32 0.67
C GLY A 182 11.20 -18.64 1.43
N THR A 183 11.04 -19.89 1.83
CA THR A 183 9.90 -20.38 2.60
C THR A 183 9.76 -19.55 3.88
N LEU A 184 8.88 -18.55 3.84
CA LEU A 184 8.65 -17.60 4.92
C LEU A 184 7.90 -18.34 6.04
N GLN A 185 8.66 -18.96 6.95
CA GLN A 185 8.10 -19.69 8.08
C GLN A 185 7.80 -18.69 9.20
N VAL A 186 6.76 -17.88 9.03
CA VAL A 186 6.35 -16.89 10.05
C VAL A 186 5.66 -17.63 11.21
N PRO A 187 6.14 -17.51 12.46
CA PRO A 187 5.44 -18.03 13.62
C PRO A 187 4.07 -17.35 13.76
N PHE A 188 3.00 -18.12 13.57
CA PHE A 188 1.64 -17.60 13.59
C PHE A 188 1.19 -17.24 15.01
N THR A 189 1.22 -15.96 15.37
CA THR A 189 0.79 -15.49 16.70
C THR A 189 -0.71 -15.16 16.71
N PRO A 190 -1.39 -15.22 17.88
CA PRO A 190 -2.77 -14.75 18.02
C PRO A 190 -2.96 -13.29 17.59
N TYR A 191 -1.93 -12.45 17.79
CA TYR A 191 -1.93 -11.06 17.35
C TYR A 191 -2.05 -10.93 15.83
N ALA A 192 -1.31 -11.74 15.07
CA ALA A 192 -1.31 -11.68 13.61
C ALA A 192 -2.70 -11.96 13.00
N ARG A 193 -3.52 -12.77 13.65
CA ARG A 193 -4.89 -13.11 13.21
C ARG A 193 -5.86 -11.93 13.20
N ARG A 194 -5.50 -10.85 13.87
CA ARG A 194 -6.30 -9.62 13.93
C ARG A 194 -6.17 -8.77 12.66
N PHE A 195 -5.23 -9.12 11.75
CA PHE A 195 -4.92 -8.36 10.55
C PHE A 195 -5.47 -9.00 9.28
N TYR A 196 -5.50 -8.18 8.21
CA TYR A 196 -6.00 -8.56 6.90
C TYR A 196 -5.22 -9.75 6.30
N LEU A 197 -3.89 -9.66 6.30
CA LEU A 197 -2.99 -10.75 5.91
C LEU A 197 -2.07 -11.10 7.10
N PRO A 198 -2.43 -12.09 7.93
CA PRO A 198 -1.65 -12.51 9.09
C PRO A 198 -0.19 -12.86 8.77
N GLN A 199 0.06 -13.45 7.60
CA GLN A 199 1.40 -13.81 7.12
C GLN A 199 2.30 -12.61 6.85
N TRP A 200 1.74 -11.40 6.76
CA TRP A 200 2.46 -10.14 6.58
C TRP A 200 2.55 -9.34 7.89
N VAL A 201 2.40 -9.98 9.04
CA VAL A 201 2.62 -9.36 10.36
C VAL A 201 4.03 -9.68 10.83
N ALA A 202 4.89 -8.65 10.86
CA ALA A 202 6.29 -8.76 11.21
C ALA A 202 6.58 -8.41 12.69
N LEU A 203 5.71 -7.60 13.31
CA LEU A 203 5.86 -7.16 14.69
C LEU A 203 4.59 -7.43 15.51
N ASP A 204 4.77 -7.75 16.79
CA ASP A 204 3.67 -7.91 17.74
C ASP A 204 3.16 -6.57 18.31
N ASP A 205 2.21 -6.65 19.25
CA ASP A 205 1.62 -5.50 19.96
C ASP A 205 2.63 -4.70 20.79
N ALA A 206 3.72 -5.34 21.22
CA ALA A 206 4.82 -4.72 21.95
C ALA A 206 5.96 -4.25 21.04
N ALA A 207 5.75 -4.22 19.71
CA ALA A 207 6.75 -3.88 18.70
C ALA A 207 8.00 -4.78 18.74
N ARG A 208 7.84 -6.07 19.10
CA ARG A 208 8.90 -7.08 19.02
C ARG A 208 8.81 -7.80 17.68
N LEU A 209 9.98 -8.09 17.10
CA LEU A 209 10.07 -8.85 15.86
C LEU A 209 9.51 -10.27 16.04
N LEU A 210 8.61 -10.65 15.13
CA LEU A 210 8.12 -12.02 14.94
C LEU A 210 8.88 -12.77 13.85
N VAL A 211 9.68 -12.03 13.07
CA VAL A 211 10.48 -12.51 11.95
C VAL A 211 11.97 -12.49 12.27
N GLY A 212 12.79 -13.02 11.37
CA GLY A 212 14.22 -13.26 11.61
C GLY A 212 15.09 -12.01 11.77
N GLY A 213 14.59 -10.83 11.39
CA GLY A 213 15.33 -9.58 11.53
C GLY A 213 14.59 -8.34 11.01
N ASP A 214 15.25 -7.19 11.15
CA ASP A 214 14.76 -5.88 10.69
C ASP A 214 14.55 -5.85 9.16
N ASP A 215 15.50 -6.41 8.39
CA ASP A 215 15.42 -6.46 6.92
C ASP A 215 14.19 -7.24 6.43
N GLU A 216 13.81 -8.30 7.14
CA GLU A 216 12.63 -9.11 6.80
C GLU A 216 11.34 -8.34 7.10
N ALA A 217 11.29 -7.62 8.23
CA ALA A 217 10.17 -6.74 8.56
C ALA A 217 10.03 -5.61 7.54
N GLU A 218 11.12 -4.97 7.12
CA GLU A 218 11.11 -3.93 6.08
C GLU A 218 10.63 -4.47 4.73
N SER A 219 11.04 -5.68 4.35
CA SER A 219 10.56 -6.36 3.14
C SER A 219 9.04 -6.61 3.17
N MET A 220 8.49 -6.96 4.34
CA MET A 220 7.04 -7.12 4.52
C MET A 220 6.30 -5.78 4.40
N ILE A 221 6.83 -4.70 4.98
CA ILE A 221 6.29 -3.34 4.80
C ILE A 221 6.33 -2.93 3.32
N ALA A 222 7.44 -3.18 2.61
CA ALA A 222 7.55 -2.90 1.19
C ALA A 222 6.53 -3.68 0.34
N SER A 223 6.23 -4.93 0.73
CA SER A 223 5.19 -5.75 0.10
C SER A 223 3.79 -5.15 0.28
N MET A 224 3.48 -4.65 1.48
CA MET A 224 2.23 -3.93 1.77
C MET A 224 2.13 -2.61 0.99
N GLN A 225 3.21 -1.84 0.91
CA GLN A 225 3.27 -0.63 0.10
C GLN A 225 3.02 -0.92 -1.38
N ASN A 226 3.61 -2.00 -1.92
CA ASN A 226 3.38 -2.41 -3.30
C ASN A 226 1.93 -2.87 -3.54
N PHE A 227 1.30 -3.52 -2.56
CA PHE A 227 -0.12 -3.85 -2.61
C PHE A 227 -0.98 -2.58 -2.71
N VAL A 228 -0.75 -1.60 -1.82
CA VAL A 228 -1.48 -0.32 -1.80
C VAL A 228 -1.25 0.45 -3.11
N TYR A 229 -0.03 0.46 -3.62
CA TYR A 229 0.28 1.04 -4.91
C TYR A 229 -0.54 0.40 -6.04
N THR A 230 -0.52 -0.93 -6.12
CA THR A 230 -1.18 -1.71 -7.17
C THR A 230 -2.70 -1.54 -7.14
N ILE A 231 -3.33 -1.53 -5.95
CA ILE A 231 -4.78 -1.31 -5.86
C ILE A 231 -5.16 0.12 -6.25
N HIS A 232 -4.31 1.10 -5.98
CA HIS A 232 -4.56 2.47 -6.42
C HIS A 232 -4.45 2.65 -7.93
N GLN A 233 -3.58 1.88 -8.59
CA GLN A 233 -3.54 1.83 -10.06
C GLN A 233 -4.87 1.36 -10.67
N ALA A 234 -5.58 0.42 -10.04
CA ALA A 234 -6.90 0.00 -10.50
C ALA A 234 -7.91 1.18 -10.49
N SER A 235 -7.95 1.97 -9.42
CA SER A 235 -8.77 3.19 -9.37
C SER A 235 -8.27 4.30 -10.30
N GLY A 236 -7.00 4.30 -10.67
CA GLY A 236 -6.45 5.19 -11.69
C GLY A 236 -6.96 4.88 -13.09
N LEU A 237 -7.21 3.60 -13.40
CA LEU A 237 -7.76 3.15 -14.69
C LEU A 237 -9.29 3.26 -14.74
N ALA A 238 -9.97 2.84 -13.67
CA ALA A 238 -11.42 2.81 -13.58
C ALA A 238 -11.87 3.42 -12.25
N PRO A 239 -12.09 4.75 -12.17
CA PRO A 239 -12.40 5.43 -10.91
C PRO A 239 -13.61 4.85 -10.17
N TYR A 240 -14.61 4.36 -10.90
CA TYR A 240 -15.81 3.74 -10.35
C TYR A 240 -15.56 2.42 -9.62
N ILE A 241 -14.39 1.77 -9.80
CA ILE A 241 -14.03 0.53 -9.07
C ILE A 241 -13.98 0.76 -7.56
N ILE A 242 -13.86 2.01 -7.10
CA ILE A 242 -13.94 2.38 -5.69
C ILE A 242 -15.32 2.00 -5.10
N ALA A 243 -16.38 1.89 -5.91
CA ALA A 243 -17.68 1.42 -5.46
C ALA A 243 -17.78 -0.11 -5.24
N ASP A 244 -16.75 -0.87 -5.65
CA ASP A 244 -16.66 -2.31 -5.46
C ASP A 244 -16.36 -2.65 -3.99
N ALA A 245 -17.13 -3.57 -3.42
CA ALA A 245 -16.97 -3.98 -2.02
C ALA A 245 -15.64 -4.70 -1.76
N VAL A 246 -15.17 -5.51 -2.71
CA VAL A 246 -13.88 -6.22 -2.63
C VAL A 246 -12.72 -5.23 -2.70
N TYR A 247 -12.84 -4.20 -3.54
CA TYR A 247 -11.87 -3.09 -3.57
C TYR A 247 -11.77 -2.42 -2.20
N GLN A 248 -12.91 -2.03 -1.61
CA GLN A 248 -12.93 -1.35 -0.31
C GLN A 248 -12.37 -2.23 0.81
N GLN A 249 -12.73 -3.50 0.82
CA GLN A 249 -12.22 -4.46 1.79
C GLN A 249 -10.70 -4.63 1.68
N LYS A 250 -10.18 -4.85 0.46
CA LYS A 250 -8.73 -4.98 0.21
C LYS A 250 -7.98 -3.71 0.59
N ARG A 251 -8.48 -2.55 0.17
CA ARG A 251 -7.88 -1.25 0.43
C ARG A 251 -7.84 -0.95 1.94
N GLY A 252 -8.98 -1.02 2.63
CA GLY A 252 -9.05 -0.76 4.06
C GLY A 252 -8.25 -1.78 4.88
N GLY A 253 -8.37 -3.06 4.50
CA GLY A 253 -7.60 -4.19 5.01
C GLY A 253 -6.10 -3.92 5.07
N MET A 254 -5.54 -3.57 3.91
CA MET A 254 -4.11 -3.36 3.75
C MET A 254 -3.63 -2.03 4.34
N LEU A 255 -4.37 -0.93 4.17
CA LEU A 255 -3.95 0.37 4.69
C LEU A 255 -3.83 0.35 6.22
N GLY A 256 -4.81 -0.24 6.92
CA GLY A 256 -4.75 -0.36 8.38
C GLY A 256 -3.57 -1.21 8.84
N GLN A 257 -3.31 -2.32 8.17
CA GLN A 257 -2.17 -3.19 8.47
C GLN A 257 -0.82 -2.50 8.21
N LEU A 258 -0.68 -1.81 7.08
CA LEU A 258 0.54 -1.09 6.69
C LEU A 258 0.89 -0.02 7.72
N VAL A 259 -0.08 0.83 8.09
CA VAL A 259 0.14 1.87 9.10
C VAL A 259 0.52 1.26 10.44
N ASN A 260 -0.18 0.22 10.88
CA ASN A 260 0.11 -0.45 12.14
C ASN A 260 1.53 -1.03 12.19
N GLN A 261 1.87 -1.87 11.21
CA GLN A 261 3.16 -2.56 11.18
C GLN A 261 4.32 -1.60 10.90
N GLY A 262 4.10 -0.57 10.08
CA GLY A 262 5.08 0.48 9.84
C GLY A 262 5.42 1.27 11.10
N ARG A 263 4.41 1.66 11.89
CA ARG A 263 4.60 2.33 13.18
C ARG A 263 5.27 1.41 14.21
N ALA A 264 4.90 0.13 14.26
CA ALA A 264 5.55 -0.85 15.12
C ALA A 264 7.05 -0.99 14.77
N LEU A 265 7.40 -1.01 13.47
CA LEU A 265 8.78 -1.05 13.03
C LEU A 265 9.57 0.19 13.47
N ALA A 266 8.94 1.37 13.42
CA ALA A 266 9.56 2.61 13.91
C ALA A 266 9.85 2.54 15.42
N VAL A 267 8.90 2.04 16.22
CA VAL A 267 9.10 1.82 17.67
C VAL A 267 10.25 0.85 17.93
N PHE A 268 10.30 -0.26 17.20
CA PHE A 268 11.39 -1.25 17.32
C PHE A 268 12.77 -0.61 17.04
N ARG A 269 12.90 0.10 15.91
CA ARG A 269 14.16 0.77 15.52
C ARG A 269 14.54 1.89 16.49
N ALA A 270 13.57 2.64 17.01
CA ALA A 270 13.81 3.63 18.06
C ALA A 270 14.39 2.98 19.33
N GLY A 271 13.87 1.81 19.73
CA GLY A 271 14.42 1.02 20.84
C GLY A 271 15.88 0.59 20.61
N GLN A 272 16.24 0.20 19.39
CA GLN A 272 17.64 -0.13 19.04
C GLN A 272 18.56 1.09 19.13
N ILE A 273 18.10 2.26 18.67
CA ILE A 273 18.85 3.53 18.79
C ILE A 273 19.09 3.85 20.26
N ILE A 274 18.04 3.79 21.10
CA ILE A 274 18.13 4.01 22.54
C ILE A 274 19.18 3.10 23.17
N GLY A 275 19.08 1.79 22.93
CA GLY A 275 20.03 0.81 23.47
C GLY A 275 21.48 1.07 23.05
N THR A 276 21.69 1.42 21.77
CA THR A 276 23.01 1.77 21.23
C THR A 276 23.58 3.02 21.92
N VAL A 277 22.77 4.06 22.10
CA VAL A 277 23.21 5.31 22.74
C VAL A 277 23.52 5.05 24.22
N GLN A 278 22.68 4.29 24.93
CA GLN A 278 22.93 3.92 26.33
C GLN A 278 24.23 3.13 26.49
N GLN A 279 24.49 2.15 25.61
CA GLN A 279 25.73 1.37 25.61
C GLN A 279 26.95 2.27 25.36
N ARG A 280 26.89 3.16 24.37
CA ARG A 280 27.98 4.09 24.04
C ARG A 280 28.24 5.08 25.16
N ALA A 281 27.19 5.56 25.83
CA ALA A 281 27.29 6.42 27.00
C ALA A 281 28.00 5.72 28.16
N ALA A 282 27.61 4.47 28.46
CA ALA A 282 28.25 3.67 29.51
C ALA A 282 29.75 3.40 29.22
N ALA A 283 30.11 3.25 27.94
CA ALA A 283 31.49 3.10 27.49
C ALA A 283 32.29 4.43 27.40
N ASN A 284 31.71 5.57 27.81
CA ASN A 284 32.31 6.91 27.67
C ASN A 284 32.80 7.23 26.24
N SER A 285 32.07 6.74 25.23
CA SER A 285 32.43 6.86 23.80
C SER A 285 31.64 7.93 23.03
N LEU A 286 30.95 8.83 23.75
CA LEU A 286 30.13 9.92 23.21
C LEU A 286 30.81 11.29 23.36
N ASN A 287 32.07 11.42 22.93
CA ASN A 287 32.91 12.59 23.26
C ASN A 287 32.99 13.68 22.16
N ARG A 288 32.18 13.62 21.09
CA ARG A 288 32.33 14.50 19.90
C ARG A 288 31.02 14.92 19.25
N GLY A 289 30.00 15.22 20.06
CA GLY A 289 28.66 15.51 19.55
C GLY A 289 27.81 14.25 19.39
N LEU A 290 26.50 14.43 19.38
CA LEU A 290 25.51 13.38 19.22
C LEU A 290 24.35 13.90 18.38
N HIS A 291 24.17 13.26 17.24
CA HIS A 291 23.05 13.46 16.32
C HIS A 291 22.29 12.15 16.21
N LEU A 292 20.96 12.20 16.33
CA LEU A 292 20.10 11.04 16.17
C LEU A 292 19.21 11.24 14.95
N SER A 293 19.04 10.18 14.17
CA SER A 293 18.03 10.10 13.12
C SER A 293 16.96 9.13 13.60
N LEU A 294 15.86 9.67 14.12
CA LEU A 294 14.77 8.89 14.69
C LEU A 294 13.79 8.47 13.58
N PRO A 295 13.63 7.17 13.30
CA PRO A 295 12.67 6.70 12.31
C PRO A 295 11.25 6.86 12.83
N TYR A 296 10.33 7.32 11.98
CA TYR A 296 8.90 7.35 12.24
C TYR A 296 8.13 6.95 10.98
N PHE A 297 6.94 6.36 11.15
CA PHE A 297 6.09 6.06 10.01
C PHE A 297 5.18 7.25 9.69
N ASP A 298 5.24 7.74 8.45
CA ASP A 298 4.42 8.85 7.97
C ASP A 298 3.19 8.32 7.24
N ASP A 299 2.00 8.65 7.75
CA ASP A 299 0.73 8.12 7.26
C ASP A 299 0.30 8.76 5.93
N HIS A 300 0.87 9.89 5.52
CA HIS A 300 0.58 10.52 4.22
C HIS A 300 1.36 9.86 3.09
N ILE A 301 2.65 9.61 3.29
CA ILE A 301 3.49 8.95 2.28
C ILE A 301 3.48 7.42 2.41
N LEU A 302 2.93 6.90 3.51
CA LEU A 302 2.85 5.48 3.86
C LEU A 302 4.22 4.79 3.87
N ALA A 303 5.23 5.47 4.42
CA ALA A 303 6.60 5.00 4.45
C ALA A 303 7.36 5.48 5.69
N MET A 304 8.52 4.84 5.92
CA MET A 304 9.45 5.27 6.97
C MET A 304 10.10 6.60 6.57
N ALA A 305 10.00 7.59 7.44
CA ALA A 305 10.69 8.86 7.35
C ALA A 305 11.66 9.00 8.53
N MET A 306 12.60 9.95 8.43
CA MET A 306 13.59 10.23 9.46
C MET A 306 13.35 11.60 10.06
N HIS A 307 13.36 11.68 11.39
CA HIS A 307 13.36 12.93 12.15
C HIS A 307 14.72 13.14 12.81
N ASP A 308 15.39 14.22 12.45
CA ASP A 308 16.70 14.55 12.98
C ASP A 308 16.60 15.22 14.35
N VAL A 309 17.38 14.74 15.33
CA VAL A 309 17.48 15.30 16.68
C VAL A 309 18.93 15.63 16.97
N GLU A 310 19.25 16.92 17.03
CA GLU A 310 20.56 17.40 17.44
C GLU A 310 20.63 17.44 18.97
N VAL A 311 21.41 16.53 19.57
CA VAL A 311 21.51 16.40 21.03
C VAL A 311 22.71 17.16 21.58
N ILE A 312 23.86 17.02 20.93
CA ILE A 312 25.07 17.73 21.29
C ILE A 312 25.72 18.24 20.00
N PRO A 313 25.91 19.56 19.85
CA PRO A 313 26.57 20.10 18.68
C PRO A 313 28.02 19.60 18.60
N PRO A 314 28.62 19.54 17.40
CA PRO A 314 30.00 19.13 17.23
C PRO A 314 30.94 20.03 18.05
N GLY A 315 31.66 19.44 19.01
CA GLY A 315 32.49 20.19 19.96
C GLY A 315 33.05 19.36 21.11
N ARG A 316 33.62 20.03 22.13
CA ARG A 316 34.20 19.40 23.34
C ARG A 316 33.20 19.29 24.50
N ILE A 317 31.92 19.05 24.21
CA ILE A 317 30.89 18.86 25.25
C ILE A 317 30.78 17.36 25.52
N GLN A 318 31.00 16.97 26.78
CA GLN A 318 30.79 15.59 27.21
C GLN A 318 29.29 15.27 27.23
N PHE A 319 28.95 14.04 26.85
CA PHE A 319 27.58 13.58 26.93
C PHE A 319 27.07 13.54 28.37
N ALA A 320 25.88 14.10 28.58
CA ALA A 320 25.11 13.97 29.81
C ALA A 320 23.65 13.64 29.45
N ARG A 321 23.02 12.75 30.22
CA ARG A 321 21.64 12.31 29.98
C ARG A 321 20.64 13.48 29.93
N SER A 322 20.87 14.52 30.74
CA SER A 322 20.06 15.75 30.76
C SER A 322 20.10 16.53 29.44
N LEU A 323 21.18 16.44 28.66
CA LEU A 323 21.26 17.05 27.33
C LEU A 323 20.34 16.34 26.34
N MET A 324 20.25 15.00 26.42
CA MET A 324 19.28 14.22 25.65
C MET A 324 17.86 14.66 25.96
N VAL A 325 17.48 14.66 27.25
CA VAL A 325 16.12 15.05 27.66
C VAL A 325 15.81 16.46 27.19
N ARG A 326 16.74 17.41 27.34
CA ARG A 326 16.54 18.79 26.87
C ARG A 326 16.35 18.88 25.36
N ALA A 327 17.19 18.19 24.58
CA ALA A 327 17.09 18.18 23.12
C ALA A 327 15.76 17.61 22.66
N VAL A 328 15.33 16.50 23.26
CA VAL A 328 14.03 15.88 22.95
C VAL A 328 12.87 16.80 23.30
N ARG A 329 12.87 17.47 24.47
CA ARG A 329 11.81 18.42 24.83
C ARG A 329 11.72 19.62 23.88
N LEU A 330 12.86 20.07 23.34
CA LEU A 330 12.88 21.12 22.32
C LEU A 330 12.23 20.62 21.02
N GLU A 331 12.59 19.41 20.59
CA GLU A 331 12.01 18.78 19.41
C GLU A 331 10.52 18.46 19.56
N GLU A 332 10.06 18.01 20.73
CA GLU A 332 8.63 17.83 21.02
C GLU A 332 7.85 19.15 20.79
N ALA A 333 8.39 20.28 21.25
CA ALA A 333 7.77 21.59 21.04
C ALA A 333 7.71 21.95 19.54
N ASN A 334 8.78 21.69 18.78
CA ASN A 334 8.81 21.90 17.33
C ASN A 334 7.77 21.03 16.61
N VAL A 335 7.77 19.72 16.89
CA VAL A 335 6.86 18.74 16.28
C VAL A 335 5.39 19.05 16.64
N SER A 336 5.12 19.50 17.87
CA SER A 336 3.76 19.89 18.29
C SER A 336 3.15 21.01 17.45
N GLN A 337 3.99 21.89 16.90
CA GLN A 337 3.60 23.04 16.08
C GLN A 337 3.72 22.76 14.58
N ASP A 338 4.25 21.60 14.18
CA ASP A 338 4.39 21.26 12.76
C ASP A 338 3.02 20.91 12.15
N THR A 339 2.56 21.81 11.29
CA THR A 339 1.29 21.70 10.55
C THR A 339 1.40 20.87 9.28
N ARG A 340 2.61 20.51 8.85
CA ARG A 340 2.84 19.66 7.67
C ARG A 340 2.54 18.20 7.97
N LEU A 341 2.67 17.78 9.23
CA LEU A 341 2.37 16.43 9.69
C LEU A 341 0.87 16.26 9.91
N SER A 342 0.34 15.10 9.51
CA SER A 342 -1.02 14.71 9.91
C SER A 342 -1.11 14.65 11.44
N PRO A 343 -2.30 14.88 12.04
CA PRO A 343 -2.45 14.75 13.49
C PRO A 343 -2.03 13.38 14.02
N ALA A 344 -2.26 12.32 13.25
CA ALA A 344 -1.92 10.95 13.61
C ALA A 344 -0.40 10.70 13.59
N THR A 345 0.27 11.13 12.51
CA THR A 345 1.73 11.04 12.37
C THR A 345 2.44 11.88 13.43
N ARG A 346 1.93 13.09 13.70
CA ARG A 346 2.45 13.95 14.77
C ARG A 346 2.36 13.27 16.14
N ARG A 347 1.22 12.66 16.50
CA ARG A 347 1.09 11.90 17.75
C ARG A 347 2.07 10.73 17.82
N HIS A 348 2.22 9.98 16.73
CA HIS A 348 3.17 8.87 16.66
C HIS A 348 4.61 9.34 16.91
N LEU A 349 5.05 10.40 16.23
CA LEU A 349 6.40 10.96 16.41
C LEU A 349 6.62 11.50 17.83
N LEU A 350 5.62 12.19 18.41
CA LEU A 350 5.69 12.64 19.80
C LEU A 350 5.83 11.48 20.79
N ALA A 351 5.13 10.35 20.56
CA ALA A 351 5.27 9.17 21.41
C ALA A 351 6.68 8.54 21.32
N LEU A 352 7.30 8.53 20.13
CA LEU A 352 8.68 8.06 19.96
C LEU A 352 9.68 8.98 20.67
N LEU A 353 9.49 10.30 20.57
CA LEU A 353 10.28 11.29 21.31
C LEU A 353 10.12 11.10 22.82
N GLU A 354 8.91 10.90 23.31
CA GLU A 354 8.66 10.65 24.73
C GLU A 354 9.37 9.37 25.23
N GLN A 355 9.33 8.28 24.46
CA GLN A 355 10.08 7.06 24.75
C GLN A 355 11.59 7.32 24.84
N LEU A 356 12.12 8.12 23.91
CA LEU A 356 13.52 8.54 23.93
C LEU A 356 13.83 9.36 25.19
N ALA A 357 13.02 10.36 25.54
CA ALA A 357 13.22 11.15 26.76
C ALA A 357 13.16 10.29 28.03
N ALA A 358 12.18 9.39 28.12
CA ALA A 358 11.99 8.50 29.27
C ALA A 358 13.22 7.61 29.51
N ALA A 359 13.81 7.06 28.45
CA ALA A 359 14.98 6.19 28.53
C ALA A 359 16.27 6.88 29.05
N PHE A 360 16.30 8.21 29.08
CA PHE A 360 17.43 9.00 29.59
C PHE A 360 17.05 9.88 30.79
N SER A 361 15.81 9.81 31.29
CA SER A 361 15.39 10.57 32.48
C SER A 361 15.77 9.89 33.80
N SER A 362 16.05 8.58 33.76
CA SER A 362 16.52 7.77 34.90
C SER A 362 18.00 7.93 35.19
#